data_AF-A0A396AHM1-F1
#
_entry.id   AF-A0A396AHM1-F1
#
_cell.length_a   1.000
_cell.length_b   1.000
_cell.length_c   1.000
_cell.angle_alpha   90.00
_cell.angle_beta   90.00
_cell.angle_gamma   90.00
#
_symmetry.space_group_name_H-M   'P 1'
#
loop_
_entity.id
_entity.type
_entity.pdbx_description
1 polymer ?
#
loop_
_entity_poly.entity_id
_entity_poly.type
_entity_poly.pdbx_seq_one_letter_code
_entity_poly.pdbx_strand_id
1 'polypeptide(L)'
;MATKIKLNDCVPCIAIHPGEIIKDELDAREMKQKELASLMSMPTSVLNDIIKGRRAVTPEVAVLLQEILGIDASYWLSLQNQYDIDQANINKKIVERKKNIEIWKVISQYCSVKYFEKLNVIGTKISENIKIIYSIFGVTSVEELIASFSSEKELSYFKKSECLKSDPINIFSWKHFAFYQSSQMPDVADFDENSLERLVQELNQMFVVNINTIDKTKEILSRYGIKFIIVSKFDKTPIDGFSFWQGKNPTIVLTLRLNKIDNYAFALLHEIYHVYMHLINNREQKYIAIEGAEINKCEEEANKFAKCSLIGKDLWNTFLKQHSMISPHAMQMKIKQFAHQHNINEAIVLGFYQHDINFYSIKSSISREIR
;
A
#
# COMPACT_ATOMS: atom_id res chain seq x y z
N MET A 1 -21.00 15.23 -30.73
CA MET A 1 -22.19 15.07 -29.86
C MET A 1 -22.07 16.09 -28.74
N ALA A 2 -22.97 17.07 -28.67
CA ALA A 2 -22.98 18.04 -27.57
C ALA A 2 -23.33 17.31 -26.27
N THR A 3 -22.41 17.30 -25.31
CA THR A 3 -22.63 16.77 -23.98
C THR A 3 -23.78 17.57 -23.36
N LYS A 4 -24.97 16.98 -23.26
CA LYS A 4 -26.11 17.58 -22.56
C LYS A 4 -25.76 17.65 -21.08
N ILE A 5 -25.17 18.76 -20.65
CA ILE A 5 -25.02 19.08 -19.24
C ILE A 5 -26.44 19.24 -18.69
N LYS A 6 -26.86 18.40 -17.76
CA LYS A 6 -28.13 18.62 -17.05
C LYS A 6 -27.89 19.75 -16.06
N LEU A 7 -28.80 20.72 -16.00
CA LEU A 7 -28.69 21.84 -15.06
C LEU A 7 -28.50 21.37 -13.61
N ASN A 8 -29.12 20.25 -13.24
CA ASN A 8 -29.00 19.66 -11.89
C ASN A 8 -27.58 19.16 -11.55
N ASP A 9 -26.69 19.02 -12.53
CA ASP A 9 -25.31 18.59 -12.32
C ASP A 9 -24.36 19.80 -12.14
N CYS A 10 -24.84 21.02 -12.33
CA CYS A 10 -24.07 22.25 -12.21
C CYS A 10 -24.15 22.82 -10.79
N VAL A 11 -23.01 23.23 -10.23
CA VAL A 11 -23.00 24.08 -9.02
C VAL A 11 -23.28 25.52 -9.44
N PRO A 12 -24.32 26.18 -8.88
CA PRO A 12 -24.61 27.56 -9.24
C PRO A 12 -23.51 28.50 -8.76
N CYS A 13 -23.32 29.64 -9.45
CA CYS A 13 -22.33 30.64 -9.02
C CYS A 13 -22.77 31.38 -7.75
N ILE A 14 -24.08 31.52 -7.55
CA ILE A 14 -24.74 32.19 -6.42
C ILE A 14 -25.97 31.35 -6.07
N ALA A 15 -26.21 31.10 -4.79
CA ALA A 15 -27.46 30.47 -4.34
C ALA A 15 -28.53 31.54 -4.10
N ILE A 16 -29.71 31.37 -4.69
CA ILE A 16 -30.82 32.33 -4.63
C ILE A 16 -31.71 31.98 -3.45
N HIS A 17 -31.86 32.91 -2.50
CA HIS A 17 -32.70 32.69 -1.33
C HIS A 17 -34.19 32.82 -1.70
N PRO A 18 -35.12 32.01 -1.14
CA PRO A 18 -36.56 32.16 -1.39
C PRO A 18 -37.10 33.56 -1.09
N GLY A 19 -36.44 34.28 -0.20
CA GLY A 19 -36.73 35.67 0.14
C GLY A 19 -36.65 36.65 -1.04
N GLU A 20 -35.81 36.39 -2.03
CA GLU A 20 -35.77 37.17 -3.27
C GLU A 20 -37.04 36.92 -4.10
N ILE A 21 -37.48 35.66 -4.19
CA ILE A 21 -38.73 35.30 -4.89
C ILE A 21 -39.96 35.88 -4.17
N ILE A 22 -39.96 35.86 -2.83
CA ILE A 22 -41.03 36.53 -2.04
C ILE A 22 -41.07 38.03 -2.36
N LYS A 23 -39.91 38.68 -2.52
CA LYS A 23 -39.84 40.09 -2.87
C LYS A 23 -40.39 40.34 -4.29
N ASP A 24 -39.99 39.51 -5.25
CA ASP A 24 -40.48 39.61 -6.63
C ASP A 24 -41.99 39.41 -6.71
N GLU A 25 -42.54 38.45 -5.95
CA GLU A 25 -44.00 38.23 -5.83
C GLU A 25 -44.74 39.41 -5.20
N LEU A 26 -44.14 40.07 -4.20
CA LEU A 26 -44.70 41.27 -3.58
C LEU A 26 -44.72 42.44 -4.55
N ASP A 27 -43.60 42.67 -5.26
CA ASP A 27 -43.46 43.74 -6.24
C ASP A 27 -44.44 43.55 -7.41
N ALA A 28 -44.61 42.31 -7.90
CA ALA A 28 -45.56 41.98 -8.97
C ALA A 28 -47.05 42.16 -8.58
N ARG A 29 -47.36 42.06 -7.29
CA ARG A 29 -48.72 42.22 -6.74
C ARG A 29 -48.99 43.61 -6.16
N GLU A 30 -48.02 44.53 -6.29
CA GLU A 30 -48.05 45.87 -5.68
C GLU A 30 -48.29 45.86 -4.16
N MET A 31 -47.91 44.77 -3.49
CA MET A 31 -48.15 44.54 -2.05
C MET A 31 -46.94 44.98 -1.22
N LYS A 32 -47.18 45.73 -0.14
CA LYS A 32 -46.09 46.18 0.74
C LYS A 32 -45.66 45.08 1.70
N GLN A 33 -44.36 44.95 1.99
CA GLN A 33 -43.85 43.99 2.99
C GLN A 33 -44.53 44.10 4.37
N LYS A 34 -44.86 45.33 4.80
CA LYS A 34 -45.58 45.57 6.06
C LYS A 34 -46.98 44.94 6.07
N GLU A 35 -47.63 44.94 4.91
CA GLU A 35 -48.96 44.35 4.72
C GLU A 35 -48.89 42.83 4.81
N LEU A 36 -47.94 42.19 4.09
CA LEU A 36 -47.71 40.75 4.19
C LEU A 36 -47.38 40.33 5.63
N ALA A 37 -46.49 41.06 6.32
CA ALA A 37 -46.15 40.77 7.70
C ALA A 37 -47.37 40.84 8.65
N SER A 38 -48.27 41.80 8.40
CA SER A 38 -49.51 41.95 9.15
C SER A 38 -50.48 40.79 8.91
N LEU A 39 -50.63 40.32 7.67
CA LEU A 39 -51.46 39.17 7.32
C LEU A 39 -50.92 37.87 7.97
N MET A 40 -49.61 37.72 7.97
CA MET A 40 -48.92 36.59 8.59
C MET A 40 -48.85 36.68 10.13
N SER A 41 -49.35 37.76 10.74
CA SER A 41 -49.26 38.02 12.19
C SER A 41 -47.82 37.94 12.73
N MET A 42 -46.83 38.42 11.97
CA MET A 42 -45.42 38.42 12.38
C MET A 42 -44.77 39.80 12.33
N PRO A 43 -43.70 40.04 13.12
CA PRO A 43 -42.98 41.31 13.06
C PRO A 43 -42.41 41.55 11.67
N THR A 44 -42.57 42.76 11.14
CA THR A 44 -42.00 43.14 9.83
C THR A 44 -40.48 42.97 9.77
N SER A 45 -39.79 43.05 10.92
CA SER A 45 -38.35 42.76 11.02
C SER A 45 -38.01 41.31 10.65
N VAL A 46 -38.84 40.34 11.08
CA VAL A 46 -38.66 38.91 10.79
C VAL A 46 -38.86 38.65 9.30
N LEU A 47 -39.93 39.17 8.71
CA LEU A 47 -40.16 39.04 7.27
C LEU A 47 -39.05 39.69 6.44
N ASN A 48 -38.58 40.86 6.84
CA ASN A 48 -37.47 41.56 6.19
C ASN A 48 -36.14 40.76 6.28
N ASP A 49 -35.89 40.06 7.39
CA ASP A 49 -34.76 39.15 7.51
C ASP A 49 -34.87 37.95 6.57
N ILE A 50 -36.08 37.40 6.38
CA ILE A 50 -36.34 36.32 5.42
C ILE A 50 -36.09 36.82 3.99
N ILE A 51 -36.63 37.98 3.62
CA ILE A 51 -36.44 38.60 2.30
C ILE A 51 -34.97 38.87 2.02
N LYS A 52 -34.20 39.30 3.03
CA LYS A 52 -32.76 39.54 2.90
C LYS A 52 -31.89 38.27 2.98
N GLY A 53 -32.48 37.08 3.08
CA GLY A 53 -31.74 35.81 3.17
C GLY A 53 -31.01 35.58 4.48
N ARG A 54 -31.36 36.33 5.54
CA ARG A 54 -30.79 36.16 6.89
C ARG A 54 -31.54 35.14 7.72
N ARG A 55 -32.76 34.78 7.33
CA ARG A 55 -33.60 33.76 7.95
C ARG A 55 -34.20 32.86 6.88
N ALA A 56 -34.22 31.56 7.16
CA ALA A 56 -34.86 30.58 6.30
C ALA A 56 -36.39 30.73 6.32
N VAL A 57 -37.03 30.33 5.22
CA VAL A 57 -38.48 30.07 5.18
C VAL A 57 -38.77 28.76 5.92
N THR A 58 -39.42 28.85 7.07
CA THR A 58 -39.82 27.66 7.86
C THR A 58 -41.12 27.06 7.32
N PRO A 59 -41.49 25.81 7.68
CA PRO A 59 -42.77 25.23 7.29
C PRO A 59 -43.98 26.08 7.69
N GLU A 60 -43.94 26.72 8.85
CA GLU A 60 -44.99 27.65 9.30
C GLU A 60 -45.12 28.86 8.36
N VAL A 61 -44.00 29.50 8.02
CA VAL A 61 -43.97 30.62 7.05
C VAL A 61 -44.48 30.16 5.69
N ALA A 62 -44.08 28.98 5.22
CA ALA A 62 -44.49 28.45 3.92
C ALA A 62 -46.00 28.22 3.82
N VAL A 63 -46.64 27.68 4.86
CA VAL A 63 -48.11 27.49 4.91
C VAL A 63 -48.84 28.84 4.91
N LEU A 64 -48.32 29.83 5.64
CA LEU A 64 -48.89 31.18 5.64
C LEU A 64 -48.72 31.88 4.29
N LEU A 65 -47.56 31.74 3.64
CA LEU A 65 -47.32 32.27 2.30
C LEU A 65 -48.24 31.60 1.26
N GLN A 66 -48.54 30.31 1.42
CA GLN A 66 -49.49 29.63 0.54
C GLN A 66 -50.88 30.26 0.61
N GLU A 67 -51.39 30.50 1.81
CA GLU A 67 -52.74 31.08 1.96
C GLU A 67 -52.81 32.51 1.40
N ILE A 68 -51.72 33.30 1.55
CA ILE A 68 -51.71 34.71 1.16
C ILE A 68 -51.35 34.91 -0.32
N LEU A 69 -50.38 34.15 -0.83
CA LEU A 69 -49.84 34.30 -2.19
C LEU A 69 -50.42 33.26 -3.17
N GLY A 70 -51.10 32.22 -2.69
CA GLY A 70 -51.65 31.15 -3.53
C GLY A 70 -50.58 30.24 -4.15
N ILE A 71 -49.36 30.25 -3.61
CA ILE A 71 -48.24 29.41 -4.06
C ILE A 71 -47.99 28.32 -3.03
N ASP A 72 -48.01 27.06 -3.45
CA ASP A 72 -47.92 25.91 -2.55
C ASP A 72 -46.76 25.99 -1.55
N ALA A 73 -47.03 25.64 -0.29
CA ALA A 73 -46.04 25.60 0.78
C ALA A 73 -44.87 24.65 0.43
N SER A 74 -45.17 23.56 -0.29
CA SER A 74 -44.17 22.62 -0.80
C SER A 74 -43.18 23.28 -1.77
N TYR A 75 -43.65 24.23 -2.60
CA TYR A 75 -42.80 24.99 -3.52
C TYR A 75 -41.82 25.87 -2.75
N TRP A 76 -42.29 26.63 -1.77
CA TRP A 76 -41.44 27.48 -0.91
C TRP A 76 -40.38 26.68 -0.15
N LEU A 77 -40.77 25.55 0.42
CA LEU A 77 -39.83 24.64 1.09
C LEU A 77 -38.83 24.02 0.12
N SER A 78 -39.25 23.73 -1.13
CA SER A 78 -38.33 23.26 -2.16
C SER A 78 -37.27 24.31 -2.52
N LEU A 79 -37.67 25.59 -2.61
CA LEU A 79 -36.75 26.69 -2.86
C LEU A 79 -35.76 26.85 -1.69
N GLN A 80 -36.24 26.76 -0.45
CA GLN A 80 -35.38 26.84 0.73
C GLN A 80 -34.37 25.71 0.75
N ASN A 81 -34.83 24.48 0.51
CA ASN A 81 -33.96 23.31 0.46
C ASN A 81 -32.90 23.43 -0.64
N GLN A 82 -33.30 23.88 -1.83
CA GLN A 82 -32.38 24.09 -2.94
C GLN A 82 -31.33 25.16 -2.61
N TYR A 83 -31.74 26.29 -2.03
CA TYR A 83 -30.83 27.33 -1.55
C TYR A 83 -29.80 26.80 -0.55
N ASP A 84 -30.24 26.02 0.44
CA ASP A 84 -29.36 25.47 1.47
C ASP A 84 -28.35 24.46 0.88
N ILE A 85 -28.79 23.64 -0.08
CA ILE A 85 -27.91 22.73 -0.84
C ILE A 85 -26.89 23.52 -1.66
N ASP A 86 -27.32 24.57 -2.34
CA ASP A 86 -26.46 25.39 -3.20
C ASP A 86 -25.43 26.16 -2.38
N GLN A 87 -25.82 26.73 -1.24
CA GLN A 87 -24.88 27.33 -0.28
C GLN A 87 -23.83 26.32 0.17
N ALA A 88 -24.22 25.08 0.46
CA ALA A 88 -23.28 24.02 0.80
C ALA A 88 -22.36 23.63 -0.38
N ASN A 89 -22.87 23.62 -1.61
CA ASN A 89 -22.10 23.32 -2.81
C ASN A 89 -21.11 24.42 -3.19
N ILE A 90 -21.41 25.69 -2.91
CA ILE A 90 -20.51 26.83 -3.16
C ILE A 90 -19.44 26.94 -2.05
N ASN A 91 -19.70 26.39 -0.86
CA ASN A 91 -18.77 26.44 0.26
C ASN A 91 -17.43 25.77 -0.09
N LYS A 92 -16.36 26.56 -0.17
CA LYS A 92 -15.01 26.13 -0.56
C LYS A 92 -14.51 24.90 0.22
N LYS A 93 -14.78 24.82 1.53
CA LYS A 93 -14.35 23.68 2.36
C LYS A 93 -15.08 22.39 1.97
N ILE A 94 -16.36 22.50 1.59
CA ILE A 94 -17.15 21.35 1.14
C ILE A 94 -16.72 20.93 -0.26
N VAL A 95 -16.48 21.88 -1.16
CA VAL A 95 -15.95 21.61 -2.50
C VAL A 95 -14.63 20.83 -2.42
N GLU A 96 -13.69 21.28 -1.59
CA GLU A 96 -12.41 20.60 -1.43
C GLU A 96 -12.56 19.20 -0.81
N ARG A 97 -13.47 19.03 0.16
CA ARG A 97 -13.80 17.71 0.72
C ARG A 97 -14.41 16.78 -0.32
N LYS A 98 -15.34 17.26 -1.15
CA LYS A 98 -15.93 16.48 -2.26
C LYS A 98 -14.84 16.02 -3.23
N LYS A 99 -13.97 16.92 -3.66
CA LYS A 99 -12.81 16.60 -4.51
C LYS A 99 -11.92 15.52 -3.88
N ASN A 100 -11.60 15.66 -2.59
CA ASN A 100 -10.78 14.67 -1.88
C ASN A 100 -11.48 13.30 -1.78
N ILE A 101 -12.80 13.26 -1.60
CA ILE A 101 -13.58 12.01 -1.61
C ILE A 101 -13.52 11.34 -2.97
N GLU A 102 -13.67 12.11 -4.06
CA GLU A 102 -13.57 11.58 -5.43
C GLU A 102 -12.19 11.01 -5.72
N ILE A 103 -11.13 11.76 -5.40
CA ILE A 103 -9.74 11.31 -5.54
C ILE A 103 -9.51 10.03 -4.72
N TRP A 104 -9.98 10.00 -3.47
CA TRP A 104 -9.81 8.83 -2.59
C TRP A 104 -10.50 7.58 -3.12
N LYS A 105 -11.70 7.72 -3.70
CA LYS A 105 -12.41 6.61 -4.36
C LYS A 105 -11.56 6.03 -5.49
N VAL A 106 -10.92 6.87 -6.30
CA VAL A 106 -10.03 6.41 -7.37
C VAL A 106 -8.79 5.74 -6.77
N ILE A 107 -8.07 6.40 -5.85
CA ILE A 107 -6.88 5.84 -5.17
C ILE A 107 -7.17 4.44 -4.60
N SER A 108 -8.32 4.25 -3.96
CA SER A 108 -8.70 2.98 -3.33
C SER A 108 -8.85 1.81 -4.30
N GLN A 109 -8.94 2.06 -5.61
CA GLN A 109 -8.99 1.04 -6.66
C GLN A 109 -7.60 0.62 -7.16
N TYR A 110 -6.58 1.44 -6.93
CA TYR A 110 -5.22 1.22 -7.44
C TYR A 110 -4.18 0.97 -6.34
N CYS A 111 -4.56 1.11 -5.08
CA CYS A 111 -3.69 0.84 -3.94
C CYS A 111 -4.37 0.08 -2.81
N SER A 112 -3.56 -0.62 -2.01
CA SER A 112 -4.00 -1.46 -0.91
C SER A 112 -4.27 -0.69 0.37
N VAL A 113 -5.32 0.15 0.37
CA VAL A 113 -5.71 1.01 1.52
C VAL A 113 -5.80 0.22 2.84
N LYS A 114 -6.44 -0.94 2.82
CA LYS A 114 -6.59 -1.83 4.00
C LYS A 114 -5.25 -2.16 4.68
N TYR A 115 -4.17 -2.33 3.91
CA TYR A 115 -2.86 -2.64 4.47
C TYR A 115 -2.18 -1.41 5.03
N PHE A 116 -2.29 -0.27 4.36
CA PHE A 116 -1.78 0.98 4.89
C PHE A 116 -2.49 1.38 6.19
N GLU A 117 -3.80 1.09 6.33
CA GLU A 117 -4.52 1.23 7.61
C GLU A 117 -3.97 0.27 8.66
N LYS A 118 -3.83 -1.02 8.33
CA LYS A 118 -3.30 -2.03 9.28
C LYS A 118 -1.89 -1.72 9.78
N LEU A 119 -1.07 -1.11 8.92
CA LEU A 119 0.29 -0.69 9.24
C LEU A 119 0.35 0.69 9.94
N ASN A 120 -0.81 1.31 10.21
CA ASN A 120 -0.93 2.66 10.77
C ASN A 120 -0.19 3.74 9.96
N VAL A 121 -0.08 3.54 8.65
CA VAL A 121 0.54 4.48 7.71
C VAL A 121 -0.42 5.62 7.36
N ILE A 122 -1.72 5.31 7.30
CA ILE A 122 -2.79 6.27 7.04
C ILE A 122 -3.78 6.32 8.20
N GLY A 123 -4.42 7.48 8.38
CA GLY A 123 -5.33 7.76 9.50
C GLY A 123 -6.75 8.08 9.05
N THR A 124 -7.44 8.92 9.82
CA THR A 124 -8.86 9.26 9.59
C THR A 124 -9.06 10.40 8.58
N LYS A 125 -8.07 11.25 8.38
CA LYS A 125 -8.18 12.44 7.52
C LYS A 125 -7.77 12.13 6.09
N ILE A 126 -8.75 12.08 5.19
CA ILE A 126 -8.55 11.79 3.75
C ILE A 126 -7.51 12.71 3.11
N SER A 127 -7.53 14.01 3.41
CA SER A 127 -6.59 14.97 2.82
C SER A 127 -5.13 14.72 3.19
N GLU A 128 -4.87 14.23 4.40
CA GLU A 128 -3.54 13.82 4.84
C GLU A 128 -3.17 12.47 4.23
N ASN A 129 -4.10 11.52 4.21
CA ASN A 129 -3.91 10.20 3.60
C ASN A 129 -3.54 10.29 2.11
N ILE A 130 -4.20 11.16 1.32
CA ILE A 130 -3.87 11.36 -0.10
C ILE A 130 -2.40 11.77 -0.26
N LYS A 131 -1.91 12.69 0.58
CA LYS A 131 -0.51 13.14 0.53
C LYS A 131 0.47 12.03 0.87
N ILE A 132 0.15 11.22 1.87
CA ILE A 132 0.97 10.06 2.27
C ILE A 132 1.00 9.01 1.16
N ILE A 133 -0.14 8.73 0.53
CA ILE A 133 -0.19 7.82 -0.63
C ILE A 133 0.69 8.39 -1.76
N TYR A 134 0.54 9.65 -2.10
CA TYR A 134 1.37 10.30 -3.12
C TYR A 134 2.87 10.21 -2.80
N SER A 135 3.28 10.40 -1.54
CA SER A 135 4.68 10.23 -1.16
C SER A 135 5.15 8.77 -1.23
N ILE A 136 4.28 7.79 -0.91
CA ILE A 136 4.61 6.36 -0.99
C ILE A 136 4.87 5.94 -2.44
N PHE A 137 4.02 6.38 -3.36
CA PHE A 137 4.11 6.01 -4.77
C PHE A 137 5.02 6.94 -5.59
N GLY A 138 5.55 8.02 -4.97
CA GLY A 138 6.40 8.99 -5.65
C GLY A 138 5.69 9.77 -6.75
N VAL A 139 4.39 10.05 -6.57
CA VAL A 139 3.52 10.74 -7.54
C VAL A 139 2.97 12.03 -6.95
N THR A 140 2.46 12.91 -7.82
CA THR A 140 1.85 14.19 -7.41
C THR A 140 0.36 14.27 -7.72
N SER A 141 -0.17 13.34 -8.52
CA SER A 141 -1.58 13.29 -8.91
C SER A 141 -2.13 11.87 -8.99
N VAL A 142 -3.46 11.73 -9.10
CA VAL A 142 -4.10 10.41 -9.24
C VAL A 142 -3.90 9.83 -10.63
N GLU A 143 -3.77 10.68 -11.64
CA GLU A 143 -3.48 10.29 -13.02
C GLU A 143 -2.09 9.66 -13.14
N GLU A 144 -1.09 10.24 -12.46
CA GLU A 144 0.26 9.66 -12.39
C GLU A 144 0.27 8.31 -11.67
N LEU A 145 -0.52 8.14 -10.61
CA LEU A 145 -0.68 6.86 -9.92
C LEU A 145 -1.25 5.78 -10.86
N ILE A 146 -2.28 6.12 -11.64
CA ILE A 146 -2.91 5.21 -12.60
C ILE A 146 -1.92 4.84 -13.72
N ALA A 147 -1.16 5.82 -14.24
CA ALA A 147 -0.15 5.59 -15.26
C ALA A 147 1.00 4.68 -14.74
N SER A 148 1.47 4.92 -13.52
CA SER A 148 2.47 4.07 -12.85
C SER A 148 1.96 2.64 -12.68
N PHE A 149 0.74 2.46 -12.17
CA PHE A 149 0.14 1.13 -12.04
C PHE A 149 0.00 0.42 -13.39
N SER A 150 -0.44 1.13 -14.42
CA SER A 150 -0.71 0.55 -15.75
C SER A 150 0.58 0.10 -16.44
N SER A 151 1.62 0.93 -16.42
CA SER A 151 2.94 0.60 -17.00
C SER A 151 3.61 -0.58 -16.29
N GLU A 152 3.55 -0.63 -14.95
CA GLU A 152 4.12 -1.74 -14.19
C GLU A 152 3.32 -3.04 -14.37
N LYS A 153 2.00 -2.91 -14.59
CA LYS A 153 1.14 -4.06 -14.86
C LYS A 153 1.53 -4.77 -16.16
N GLU A 154 1.81 -4.02 -17.21
CA GLU A 154 2.22 -4.58 -18.50
C GLU A 154 3.59 -5.27 -18.44
N LEU A 155 4.54 -4.72 -17.68
CA LEU A 155 5.90 -5.26 -17.57
C LEU A 155 6.01 -6.49 -16.65
N SER A 156 5.17 -6.59 -15.61
CA SER A 156 5.35 -7.55 -14.51
C SER A 156 4.42 -8.77 -14.58
N TYR A 157 3.23 -8.64 -15.18
CA TYR A 157 2.21 -9.71 -15.15
C TYR A 157 2.12 -10.55 -16.43
N PHE A 158 2.81 -10.17 -17.52
CA PHE A 158 2.91 -11.01 -18.72
C PHE A 158 3.91 -12.18 -18.61
N LYS A 159 4.57 -12.36 -17.45
CA LYS A 159 5.58 -13.40 -17.22
C LYS A 159 5.32 -14.28 -16.00
N LYS A 160 4.06 -14.61 -15.67
CA LYS A 160 3.79 -15.56 -14.56
C LYS A 160 2.74 -16.64 -14.82
N SER A 161 3.16 -17.83 -14.36
CA SER A 161 2.53 -19.14 -14.34
C SER A 161 1.19 -19.19 -13.60
N GLU A 162 0.31 -20.09 -14.04
CA GLU A 162 -1.10 -20.25 -13.62
C GLU A 162 -1.33 -20.67 -12.15
N CYS A 163 -0.29 -21.01 -11.39
CA CYS A 163 -0.47 -21.70 -10.10
C CYS A 163 -0.71 -20.81 -8.86
N LEU A 164 -0.37 -19.52 -8.87
CA LEU A 164 -0.49 -18.64 -7.69
C LEU A 164 -1.45 -17.48 -7.94
N LYS A 165 -2.54 -17.40 -7.15
CA LYS A 165 -3.47 -16.26 -7.12
C LYS A 165 -2.75 -15.03 -6.56
N SER A 166 -2.02 -14.32 -7.40
CA SER A 166 -1.37 -13.06 -7.06
C SER A 166 -2.35 -11.89 -7.21
N ASP A 167 -2.26 -10.89 -6.33
CA ASP A 167 -3.04 -9.66 -6.43
C ASP A 167 -2.15 -8.51 -6.93
N PRO A 168 -2.38 -8.02 -8.16
CA PRO A 168 -1.57 -6.96 -8.75
C PRO A 168 -1.50 -5.69 -7.90
N ILE A 169 -2.61 -5.29 -7.29
CA ILE A 169 -2.69 -4.06 -6.49
C ILE A 169 -1.84 -4.21 -5.23
N ASN A 170 -1.88 -5.39 -4.60
CA ASN A 170 -1.08 -5.65 -3.41
C ASN A 170 0.42 -5.73 -3.72
N ILE A 171 0.81 -6.35 -4.84
CA ILE A 171 2.22 -6.39 -5.26
C ILE A 171 2.73 -4.98 -5.54
N PHE A 172 1.98 -4.19 -6.31
CA PHE A 172 2.31 -2.81 -6.63
C PHE A 172 2.43 -1.96 -5.36
N SER A 173 1.43 -2.02 -4.49
CA SER A 173 1.41 -1.26 -3.24
C SER A 173 2.55 -1.65 -2.30
N TRP A 174 2.82 -2.95 -2.15
CA TRP A 174 3.90 -3.45 -1.29
C TRP A 174 5.27 -3.00 -1.80
N LYS A 175 5.49 -3.07 -3.12
CA LYS A 175 6.75 -2.65 -3.76
C LYS A 175 7.03 -1.16 -3.53
N HIS A 176 6.05 -0.30 -3.81
CA HIS A 176 6.18 1.14 -3.59
C HIS A 176 6.34 1.48 -2.12
N PHE A 177 5.65 0.76 -1.24
CA PHE A 177 5.85 0.92 0.19
C PHE A 177 7.26 0.53 0.65
N ALA A 178 7.86 -0.52 0.08
CA ALA A 178 9.24 -0.89 0.35
C ALA A 178 10.24 0.20 -0.11
N PHE A 179 10.02 0.80 -1.29
CA PHE A 179 10.79 1.98 -1.73
C PHE A 179 10.66 3.15 -0.75
N TYR A 180 9.41 3.47 -0.37
CA TYR A 180 9.14 4.55 0.56
C TYR A 180 9.85 4.32 1.89
N GLN A 181 9.76 3.12 2.48
CA GLN A 181 10.47 2.83 3.72
C GLN A 181 11.99 2.96 3.58
N SER A 182 12.57 2.49 2.47
CA SER A 182 14.01 2.65 2.21
C SER A 182 14.42 4.12 2.09
N SER A 183 13.59 4.95 1.47
CA SER A 183 13.84 6.38 1.33
C SER A 183 13.87 7.13 2.68
N GLN A 184 13.16 6.61 3.69
CA GLN A 184 13.12 7.17 5.04
C GLN A 184 14.23 6.63 5.95
N MET A 185 15.01 5.64 5.51
CA MET A 185 16.12 5.12 6.32
C MET A 185 17.32 6.06 6.33
N PRO A 186 18.07 6.11 7.45
CA PRO A 186 19.33 6.83 7.48
C PRO A 186 20.32 6.29 6.44
N ASP A 187 21.31 7.12 6.12
CA ASP A 187 22.42 6.70 5.29
C ASP A 187 23.24 5.61 5.99
N VAL A 188 23.76 4.68 5.20
CA VAL A 188 24.63 3.59 5.64
C VAL A 188 26.04 3.84 5.11
N ALA A 189 26.99 2.95 5.41
CA ALA A 189 28.33 3.06 4.86
C ALA A 189 28.30 3.06 3.31
N ASP A 190 29.39 3.49 2.67
CA ASP A 190 29.51 3.34 1.22
C ASP A 190 29.53 1.85 0.85
N PHE A 191 28.86 1.51 -0.26
CA PHE A 191 28.75 0.12 -0.70
C PHE A 191 30.12 -0.42 -1.16
N ASP A 192 30.57 -1.51 -0.53
CA ASP A 192 31.83 -2.18 -0.87
C ASP A 192 31.57 -3.35 -1.84
N GLU A 193 31.74 -3.08 -3.15
CA GLU A 193 31.51 -4.04 -4.24
C GLU A 193 32.39 -5.31 -4.14
N ASN A 194 33.50 -5.27 -3.40
CA ASN A 194 34.46 -6.39 -3.26
C ASN A 194 34.29 -7.15 -1.94
N SER A 195 33.20 -6.90 -1.20
CA SER A 195 33.01 -7.47 0.13
C SER A 195 32.14 -8.74 0.20
N LEU A 196 31.67 -9.25 -0.94
CA LEU A 196 30.73 -10.38 -1.00
C LEU A 196 31.16 -11.58 -0.16
N GLU A 197 32.41 -12.02 -0.29
CA GLU A 197 32.89 -13.22 0.43
C GLU A 197 32.92 -13.00 1.95
N ARG A 198 33.42 -11.84 2.41
CA ARG A 198 33.46 -11.46 3.83
C ARG A 198 32.06 -11.36 4.42
N LEU A 199 31.13 -10.72 3.67
CA LEU A 199 29.73 -10.59 4.06
C LEU A 199 29.05 -11.96 4.23
N VAL A 200 29.21 -12.87 3.26
CA VAL A 200 28.62 -14.22 3.33
C VAL A 200 29.17 -15.02 4.51
N GLN A 201 30.47 -14.96 4.76
CA GLN A 201 31.10 -15.64 5.90
C GLN A 201 30.53 -15.15 7.23
N GLU A 202 30.41 -13.83 7.40
CA GLU A 202 29.88 -13.20 8.61
C GLU A 202 28.39 -13.52 8.84
N LEU A 203 27.58 -13.50 7.77
CA LEU A 203 26.17 -13.89 7.84
C LEU A 203 26.00 -15.37 8.20
N ASN A 204 26.81 -16.26 7.62
CA ASN A 204 26.77 -17.69 7.95
C ASN A 204 27.09 -17.95 9.42
N GLN A 205 28.10 -17.28 9.98
CA GLN A 205 28.39 -17.36 11.42
C GLN A 205 27.20 -16.88 12.26
N MET A 206 26.55 -15.79 11.85
CA MET A 206 25.37 -15.26 12.52
C MET A 206 24.18 -16.24 12.45
N PHE A 207 23.94 -16.89 11.31
CA PHE A 207 22.88 -17.90 11.17
C PHE A 207 23.09 -19.12 12.06
N VAL A 208 24.34 -19.53 12.30
CA VAL A 208 24.67 -20.63 13.22
C VAL A 208 24.29 -20.26 14.64
N VAL A 209 24.61 -19.04 15.08
CA VAL A 209 24.29 -18.55 16.42
C VAL A 209 22.78 -18.36 16.58
N ASN A 210 22.09 -17.79 15.58
CA ASN A 210 20.64 -17.53 15.56
C ASN A 210 20.16 -16.88 16.87
N ILE A 211 20.65 -15.67 17.15
CA ILE A 211 20.25 -14.85 18.31
C ILE A 211 20.22 -13.39 17.87
N ASN A 212 19.08 -12.71 18.05
CA ASN A 212 18.84 -11.36 17.54
C ASN A 212 19.18 -11.25 16.04
N THR A 213 18.81 -12.30 15.30
CA THR A 213 19.25 -12.56 13.92
C THR A 213 18.90 -11.39 13.00
N ILE A 214 17.67 -10.88 13.10
CA ILE A 214 17.19 -9.79 12.25
C ILE A 214 17.98 -8.49 12.47
N ASP A 215 18.23 -8.12 13.74
CA ASP A 215 18.93 -6.88 14.05
C ASP A 215 20.41 -6.98 13.75
N LYS A 216 21.05 -8.14 14.01
CA LYS A 216 22.42 -8.40 13.57
C LYS A 216 22.56 -8.36 12.05
N THR A 217 21.59 -8.88 11.30
CA THR A 217 21.58 -8.75 9.84
C THR A 217 21.58 -7.28 9.42
N LYS A 218 20.75 -6.42 10.05
CA LYS A 218 20.75 -4.97 9.76
C LYS A 218 22.12 -4.35 10.01
N GLU A 219 22.73 -4.68 11.16
CA GLU A 219 24.05 -4.16 11.53
C GLU A 219 25.15 -4.61 10.57
N ILE A 220 25.19 -5.90 10.23
CA ILE A 220 26.15 -6.47 9.28
C ILE A 220 25.99 -5.77 7.93
N LEU A 221 24.80 -5.78 7.34
CA LEU A 221 24.56 -5.22 6.01
C LEU A 221 24.85 -3.72 5.95
N SER A 222 24.49 -2.96 6.99
CA SER A 222 24.78 -1.53 7.09
C SER A 222 26.28 -1.23 7.00
N ARG A 223 27.14 -2.06 7.62
CA ARG A 223 28.61 -1.92 7.53
C ARG A 223 29.15 -2.14 6.12
N TYR A 224 28.50 -2.99 5.33
CA TYR A 224 28.84 -3.24 3.93
C TYR A 224 28.11 -2.29 2.96
N GLY A 225 27.41 -1.29 3.49
CA GLY A 225 26.70 -0.27 2.71
C GLY A 225 25.42 -0.76 2.04
N ILE A 226 24.78 -1.79 2.59
CA ILE A 226 23.49 -2.32 2.14
C ILE A 226 22.40 -1.95 3.16
N LYS A 227 21.35 -1.26 2.71
CA LYS A 227 20.15 -1.00 3.53
C LYS A 227 19.33 -2.29 3.65
N PHE A 228 18.87 -2.63 4.85
CA PHE A 228 18.07 -3.83 5.09
C PHE A 228 16.77 -3.52 5.83
N ILE A 229 15.65 -4.01 5.28
CA ILE A 229 14.31 -3.75 5.82
C ILE A 229 13.50 -5.04 5.79
N ILE A 230 12.62 -5.18 6.78
CA ILE A 230 11.59 -6.23 6.77
C ILE A 230 10.24 -5.56 6.58
N VAL A 231 9.57 -5.89 5.47
CA VAL A 231 8.25 -5.37 5.15
C VAL A 231 7.27 -6.54 5.12
N SER A 232 6.38 -6.59 6.11
CA SER A 232 5.35 -7.62 6.22
C SER A 232 4.60 -7.83 4.90
N LYS A 233 4.39 -9.09 4.52
CA LYS A 233 3.64 -9.44 3.30
C LYS A 233 2.21 -8.89 3.32
N PHE A 234 1.71 -8.52 2.15
CA PHE A 234 0.28 -8.31 1.93
C PHE A 234 -0.36 -9.67 1.57
N ASP A 235 -1.70 -9.78 1.58
CA ASP A 235 -2.35 -11.02 1.15
C ASP A 235 -2.11 -11.19 -0.35
N LYS A 236 -1.94 -12.44 -0.79
CA LYS A 236 -1.73 -12.77 -2.22
C LYS A 236 -0.51 -12.07 -2.84
N THR A 237 0.49 -11.73 -2.03
CA THR A 237 1.83 -11.31 -2.50
C THR A 237 2.85 -12.39 -2.18
N PRO A 238 3.09 -13.36 -3.09
CA PRO A 238 4.08 -14.42 -2.89
C PRO A 238 5.52 -13.89 -3.13
N ILE A 239 5.86 -12.76 -2.51
CA ILE A 239 7.18 -12.13 -2.58
C ILE A 239 7.98 -12.64 -1.38
N ASP A 240 9.16 -13.17 -1.63
CA ASP A 240 10.08 -13.61 -0.57
C ASP A 240 11.15 -12.55 -0.28
N GLY A 241 11.61 -11.86 -1.33
CA GLY A 241 12.57 -10.76 -1.24
C GLY A 241 12.46 -9.75 -2.38
N PHE A 242 13.06 -8.58 -2.17
CA PHE A 242 13.13 -7.51 -3.14
C PHE A 242 14.43 -6.72 -2.99
N SER A 243 15.18 -6.59 -4.09
CA SER A 243 16.43 -5.82 -4.14
C SER A 243 16.40 -4.71 -5.19
N PHE A 244 16.89 -3.54 -4.80
CA PHE A 244 16.92 -2.35 -5.65
C PHE A 244 17.95 -1.31 -5.15
N TRP A 245 18.33 -0.35 -5.98
CA TRP A 245 19.12 0.80 -5.56
C TRP A 245 18.24 1.93 -5.00
N GLN A 246 18.71 2.53 -3.91
CA GLN A 246 18.16 3.75 -3.34
C GLN A 246 19.29 4.77 -3.14
N GLY A 247 19.36 5.76 -4.03
CA GLY A 247 20.47 6.73 -4.03
C GLY A 247 21.81 6.05 -4.33
N LYS A 248 22.75 6.10 -3.38
CA LYS A 248 24.09 5.52 -3.51
C LYS A 248 24.23 4.11 -2.94
N ASN A 249 23.18 3.55 -2.34
CA ASN A 249 23.26 2.26 -1.67
C ASN A 249 22.20 1.28 -2.21
N PRO A 250 22.52 0.00 -2.34
CA PRO A 250 21.52 -1.04 -2.54
C PRO A 250 20.67 -1.23 -1.28
N THR A 251 19.43 -1.64 -1.49
CA THR A 251 18.47 -2.02 -0.45
C THR A 251 18.03 -3.45 -0.69
N ILE A 252 18.00 -4.24 0.38
CA ILE A 252 17.39 -5.57 0.43
C ILE A 252 16.18 -5.52 1.35
N VAL A 253 15.06 -6.03 0.86
CA VAL A 253 13.79 -6.12 1.60
C VAL A 253 13.33 -7.56 1.64
N LEU A 254 12.97 -8.05 2.83
CA LEU A 254 12.41 -9.40 3.01
C LEU A 254 11.00 -9.35 3.62
N THR A 255 10.15 -10.30 3.26
CA THR A 255 8.77 -10.38 3.77
C THR A 255 8.57 -11.28 5.00
N LEU A 256 9.57 -12.11 5.32
CA LEU A 256 9.49 -13.20 6.30
C LEU A 256 8.25 -14.10 6.12
N ARG A 257 7.80 -14.34 4.89
CA ARG A 257 6.53 -15.04 4.58
C ARG A 257 6.33 -16.36 5.33
N LEU A 258 7.38 -17.14 5.49
CA LEU A 258 7.40 -18.44 6.17
C LEU A 258 7.94 -18.36 7.61
N ASN A 259 8.52 -17.22 8.00
CA ASN A 259 9.14 -16.94 9.30
C ASN A 259 10.00 -18.09 9.86
N LYS A 260 10.91 -18.61 9.03
CA LYS A 260 11.81 -19.72 9.36
C LYS A 260 13.25 -19.35 9.01
N ILE A 261 14.21 -19.71 9.85
CA ILE A 261 15.62 -19.34 9.70
C ILE A 261 16.23 -19.86 8.39
N ASP A 262 15.82 -21.03 7.93
CA ASP A 262 16.31 -21.61 6.67
C ASP A 262 15.78 -20.89 5.43
N ASN A 263 14.49 -20.53 5.43
CA ASN A 263 13.91 -19.69 4.38
C ASN A 263 14.48 -18.27 4.41
N TYR A 264 14.70 -17.71 5.61
CA TYR A 264 15.30 -16.40 5.80
C TYR A 264 16.73 -16.33 5.26
N ALA A 265 17.58 -17.28 5.66
CA ALA A 265 18.97 -17.32 5.24
C ALA A 265 19.10 -17.51 3.71
N PHE A 266 18.26 -18.38 3.14
CA PHE A 266 18.20 -18.58 1.70
C PHE A 266 17.76 -17.29 0.96
N ALA A 267 16.65 -16.69 1.37
CA ALA A 267 16.14 -15.48 0.73
C ALA A 267 17.13 -14.32 0.86
N LEU A 268 17.77 -14.15 2.03
CA LEU A 268 18.76 -13.08 2.21
C LEU A 268 19.96 -13.24 1.27
N LEU A 269 20.54 -14.43 1.18
CA LEU A 269 21.70 -14.67 0.31
C LEU A 269 21.33 -14.62 -1.18
N HIS A 270 20.10 -15.00 -1.53
CA HIS A 270 19.55 -14.83 -2.87
C HIS A 270 19.50 -13.34 -3.26
N GLU A 271 18.94 -12.48 -2.39
CA GLU A 271 18.89 -11.04 -2.61
C GLU A 271 20.29 -10.40 -2.65
N ILE A 272 21.20 -10.82 -1.77
CA ILE A 272 22.61 -10.38 -1.80
C ILE A 272 23.24 -10.70 -3.16
N TYR A 273 22.97 -11.87 -3.73
CA TYR A 273 23.49 -12.19 -5.05
C TYR A 273 22.97 -11.23 -6.13
N HIS A 274 21.67 -10.90 -6.11
CA HIS A 274 21.12 -9.88 -7.02
C HIS A 274 21.81 -8.53 -6.85
N VAL A 275 22.09 -8.11 -5.62
CA VAL A 275 22.84 -6.87 -5.34
C VAL A 275 24.21 -6.89 -6.03
N TYR A 276 25.02 -7.92 -5.79
CA TYR A 276 26.41 -7.93 -6.27
C TYR A 276 26.56 -8.28 -7.75
N MET A 277 25.76 -9.20 -8.30
CA MET A 277 25.98 -9.71 -9.64
C MET A 277 25.12 -9.04 -10.70
N HIS A 278 23.94 -8.56 -10.30
CA HIS A 278 22.95 -8.05 -11.25
C HIS A 278 22.76 -6.54 -11.14
N LEU A 279 22.66 -6.00 -9.92
CA LEU A 279 22.36 -4.59 -9.69
C LEU A 279 23.57 -3.67 -9.84
N ILE A 280 24.81 -4.13 -9.59
CA ILE A 280 26.02 -3.29 -9.76
C ILE A 280 26.11 -2.70 -11.17
N ASN A 281 25.86 -3.54 -12.18
CA ASN A 281 26.02 -3.16 -13.59
C ASN A 281 24.81 -2.40 -14.15
N ASN A 282 23.67 -2.44 -13.47
CA ASN A 282 22.46 -1.72 -13.89
C ASN A 282 21.67 -1.25 -12.67
N ARG A 283 21.92 0.00 -12.25
CA ARG A 283 21.30 0.58 -11.05
C ARG A 283 19.83 0.90 -11.19
N GLU A 284 19.30 0.93 -12.41
CA GLU A 284 17.87 1.15 -12.69
C GLU A 284 17.05 -0.14 -12.61
N GLN A 285 17.71 -1.31 -12.69
CA GLN A 285 17.04 -2.59 -12.54
C GLN A 285 16.54 -2.84 -11.11
N LYS A 286 15.50 -3.66 -11.02
CA LYS A 286 14.78 -4.00 -9.79
C LYS A 286 14.47 -5.48 -9.83
N TYR A 287 14.90 -6.25 -8.83
CA TYR A 287 14.71 -7.70 -8.79
C TYR A 287 13.77 -8.08 -7.65
N ILE A 288 12.62 -8.66 -7.97
CA ILE A 288 11.61 -9.10 -6.99
C ILE A 288 11.56 -10.63 -7.04
N ALA A 289 12.00 -11.31 -5.99
CA ALA A 289 11.89 -12.75 -5.85
C ALA A 289 10.43 -13.13 -5.57
N ILE A 290 9.78 -13.72 -6.57
CA ILE A 290 8.38 -14.15 -6.48
C ILE A 290 8.29 -15.66 -6.69
N GLU A 291 7.71 -16.36 -5.72
CA GLU A 291 7.50 -17.81 -5.79
C GLU A 291 6.68 -18.20 -7.03
N GLY A 292 7.11 -19.24 -7.76
CA GLY A 292 6.41 -19.74 -8.95
C GLY A 292 6.53 -18.88 -10.21
N ALA A 293 7.39 -17.85 -10.20
CA ALA A 293 7.76 -17.14 -11.42
C ALA A 293 8.47 -18.06 -12.43
N GLU A 294 8.38 -17.75 -13.73
CA GLU A 294 9.29 -18.37 -14.70
C GLU A 294 10.73 -18.06 -14.30
N ILE A 295 11.50 -19.11 -14.09
CA ILE A 295 12.90 -18.99 -13.67
C ILE A 295 13.70 -18.53 -14.89
N ASN A 296 14.28 -17.34 -14.81
CA ASN A 296 15.24 -16.86 -15.80
C ASN A 296 16.68 -17.14 -15.32
N LYS A 297 17.65 -16.90 -16.21
CA LYS A 297 19.07 -17.15 -15.91
C LYS A 297 19.54 -16.47 -14.60
N CYS A 298 19.11 -15.23 -14.34
CA CYS A 298 19.51 -14.50 -13.13
C CYS A 298 18.95 -15.16 -11.87
N GLU A 299 17.68 -15.60 -11.90
CA GLU A 299 17.04 -16.34 -10.80
C GLU A 299 17.72 -17.70 -10.55
N GLU A 300 18.12 -18.42 -11.60
CA GLU A 300 18.87 -19.68 -11.47
C GLU A 300 20.24 -19.45 -10.79
N GLU A 301 20.95 -18.41 -11.21
CA GLU A 301 22.25 -18.03 -10.67
C GLU A 301 22.15 -17.66 -9.17
N ALA A 302 21.15 -16.83 -8.82
CA ALA A 302 20.89 -16.45 -7.43
C ALA A 302 20.50 -17.64 -6.54
N ASN A 303 19.60 -18.50 -7.03
CA ASN A 303 19.21 -19.72 -6.33
C ASN A 303 20.39 -20.66 -6.10
N LYS A 304 21.24 -20.84 -7.12
CA LYS A 304 22.44 -21.67 -7.03
C LYS A 304 23.43 -21.09 -6.02
N PHE A 305 23.66 -19.78 -6.05
CA PHE A 305 24.55 -19.09 -5.13
C PHE A 305 24.07 -19.22 -3.68
N ALA A 306 22.80 -18.93 -3.40
CA ALA A 306 22.24 -19.03 -2.06
C ALA A 306 22.38 -20.45 -1.50
N LYS A 307 22.11 -21.48 -2.32
CA LYS A 307 22.32 -22.88 -1.93
C LYS A 307 23.78 -23.18 -1.58
N CYS A 308 24.69 -22.87 -2.49
CA CYS A 308 26.11 -23.20 -2.35
C CYS A 308 26.78 -22.41 -1.21
N SER A 309 26.28 -21.21 -0.91
CA SER A 309 26.79 -20.35 0.16
C SER A 309 26.41 -20.85 1.55
N LEU A 310 25.24 -21.48 1.71
CA LEU A 310 24.80 -22.08 2.97
C LEU A 310 25.41 -23.46 3.20
N ILE A 311 25.40 -24.30 2.16
CA ILE A 311 25.96 -25.65 2.19
C ILE A 311 26.70 -25.88 0.88
N GLY A 312 28.02 -26.10 0.97
CA GLY A 312 28.85 -26.37 -0.20
C GLY A 312 28.33 -27.56 -1.01
N LYS A 313 28.27 -27.42 -2.34
CA LYS A 313 27.67 -28.42 -3.24
C LYS A 313 28.25 -29.82 -3.07
N ASP A 314 29.57 -29.93 -3.03
CA ASP A 314 30.25 -31.23 -2.93
C ASP A 314 30.03 -31.88 -1.57
N LEU A 315 30.01 -31.06 -0.53
CA LEU A 315 29.72 -31.48 0.83
C LEU A 315 28.29 -32.03 0.93
N TRP A 316 27.32 -31.31 0.38
CA TRP A 316 25.92 -31.73 0.38
C TRP A 316 25.68 -33.01 -0.42
N ASN A 317 26.25 -33.10 -1.62
CA ASN A 317 26.17 -34.30 -2.46
C ASN A 317 26.76 -35.53 -1.75
N THR A 318 27.85 -35.33 -1.01
CA THR A 318 28.49 -36.40 -0.21
C THR A 318 27.56 -36.86 0.90
N PHE A 319 26.95 -35.93 1.63
CA PHE A 319 25.98 -36.23 2.69
C PHE A 319 24.77 -37.02 2.17
N LEU A 320 24.17 -36.60 1.05
CA LEU A 320 23.01 -37.29 0.46
C LEU A 320 23.37 -38.71 -0.01
N LYS A 321 24.53 -38.89 -0.65
CA LYS A 321 24.99 -40.21 -1.10
C LYS A 321 25.18 -41.19 0.07
N GLN A 322 25.83 -40.71 1.14
CA GLN A 322 26.11 -41.52 2.33
C GLN A 322 24.85 -41.98 3.06
N HIS A 323 23.75 -41.22 2.96
CA HIS A 323 22.52 -41.48 3.71
C HIS A 323 21.32 -41.82 2.81
N SER A 324 21.56 -42.21 1.56
CA SER A 324 20.52 -42.45 0.54
C SER A 324 19.51 -43.55 0.93
N MET A 325 19.90 -44.52 1.76
CA MET A 325 19.04 -45.61 2.24
C MET A 325 18.28 -45.29 3.54
N ILE A 326 18.48 -44.11 4.13
CA ILE A 326 17.82 -43.72 5.37
C ILE A 326 16.44 -43.14 5.07
N SER A 327 15.42 -43.67 5.72
CA SER A 327 14.06 -43.13 5.64
C SER A 327 14.03 -41.66 6.09
N PRO A 328 13.25 -40.78 5.42
CA PRO A 328 13.12 -39.37 5.81
C PRO A 328 12.77 -39.15 7.29
N HIS A 329 12.02 -40.08 7.90
CA HIS A 329 11.64 -40.02 9.32
C HIS A 329 12.81 -40.31 10.28
N ALA A 330 13.85 -41.01 9.82
CA ALA A 330 15.05 -41.33 10.60
C ALA A 330 16.22 -40.37 10.32
N MET A 331 16.07 -39.47 9.34
CA MET A 331 17.15 -38.57 8.89
C MET A 331 17.54 -37.50 9.91
N GLN A 332 16.66 -37.20 10.87
CA GLN A 332 16.87 -36.09 11.81
C GLN A 332 18.19 -36.17 12.58
N MET A 333 18.57 -37.34 13.11
CA MET A 333 19.83 -37.47 13.85
C MET A 333 21.05 -37.22 12.96
N LYS A 334 20.99 -37.64 11.69
CA LYS A 334 22.05 -37.41 10.71
C LYS A 334 22.16 -35.95 10.31
N ILE A 335 21.03 -35.27 10.16
CA ILE A 335 20.98 -33.81 9.95
C ILE A 335 21.67 -33.07 11.09
N LYS A 336 21.36 -33.40 12.36
CA LYS A 336 22.01 -32.78 13.53
C LYS A 336 23.51 -33.03 13.58
N GLN A 337 23.92 -34.28 13.34
CA GLN A 337 25.34 -34.65 13.30
C GLN A 337 26.09 -33.88 12.21
N PHE A 338 25.53 -33.81 11.00
CA PHE A 338 26.10 -33.07 9.88
C PHE A 338 26.19 -31.57 10.18
N ALA A 339 25.11 -30.98 10.70
CA ALA A 339 25.05 -29.57 11.08
C ALA A 339 26.14 -29.21 12.10
N HIS A 340 26.28 -30.01 13.16
CA HIS A 340 27.31 -29.80 14.18
C HIS A 340 28.74 -29.99 13.63
N GLN A 341 28.97 -31.02 12.81
CA GLN A 341 30.28 -31.31 12.23
C GLN A 341 30.78 -30.19 11.31
N HIS A 342 29.88 -29.54 10.58
CA HIS A 342 30.21 -28.51 9.61
C HIS A 342 29.92 -27.09 10.10
N ASN A 343 29.55 -26.92 11.37
CA ASN A 343 29.18 -25.64 11.97
C ASN A 343 28.11 -24.91 11.14
N ILE A 344 27.00 -25.60 10.86
CA ILE A 344 25.83 -25.10 10.12
C ILE A 344 24.62 -25.17 11.06
N ASN A 345 23.69 -24.23 10.93
CA ASN A 345 22.44 -24.29 11.68
C ASN A 345 21.61 -25.54 11.30
N GLU A 346 21.20 -26.33 12.29
CA GLU A 346 20.43 -27.57 12.09
C GLU A 346 19.17 -27.37 11.23
N ALA A 347 18.48 -26.24 11.39
CA ALA A 347 17.26 -25.92 10.66
C ALA A 347 17.52 -25.64 9.17
N ILE A 348 18.68 -25.06 8.84
CA ILE A 348 19.09 -24.81 7.44
C ILE A 348 19.30 -26.15 6.73
N VAL A 349 20.03 -27.07 7.37
CA VAL A 349 20.26 -28.41 6.82
C VAL A 349 18.95 -29.18 6.65
N LEU A 350 18.03 -29.09 7.64
CA LEU A 350 16.70 -29.67 7.53
C LEU A 350 15.89 -29.08 6.36
N GLY A 351 15.91 -27.75 6.20
CA GLY A 351 15.21 -27.06 5.13
C GLY A 351 15.70 -27.50 3.74
N PHE A 352 17.02 -27.60 3.57
CA PHE A 352 17.64 -28.10 2.35
C PHE A 352 17.23 -29.55 2.05
N TYR A 353 17.31 -30.42 3.05
CA TYR A 353 16.88 -31.81 2.89
C TYR A 353 15.42 -31.91 2.45
N GLN A 354 14.50 -31.23 3.14
CA GLN A 354 13.07 -31.22 2.80
C GLN A 354 12.79 -30.73 1.39
N HIS A 355 13.50 -29.69 0.95
CA HIS A 355 13.38 -29.15 -0.40
C HIS A 355 13.84 -30.17 -1.46
N ASP A 356 15.01 -30.79 -1.29
CA ASP A 356 15.59 -31.68 -2.30
C ASP A 356 14.81 -32.98 -2.49
N ILE A 357 14.16 -33.49 -1.44
CA ILE A 357 13.28 -34.67 -1.55
C ILE A 357 11.80 -34.31 -1.79
N ASN A 358 11.48 -33.02 -1.90
CA ASN A 358 10.13 -32.48 -2.04
C ASN A 358 9.14 -32.98 -0.96
N PHE A 359 9.60 -33.06 0.31
CA PHE A 359 8.81 -33.62 1.42
C PHE A 359 8.84 -32.70 2.66
N TYR A 360 7.93 -31.72 2.66
CA TYR A 360 7.87 -30.67 3.69
C TYR A 360 7.07 -31.06 4.95
N SER A 361 6.37 -32.19 4.95
CA SER A 361 5.53 -32.66 6.07
C SER A 361 6.29 -33.46 7.13
N ILE A 362 7.61 -33.64 6.98
CA ILE A 362 8.45 -34.34 7.95
C ILE A 362 8.35 -33.65 9.31
N LYS A 363 7.85 -34.39 10.31
CA LYS A 363 7.85 -33.95 11.70
C LYS A 363 9.30 -33.95 12.21
N SER A 364 9.74 -32.82 12.76
CA SER A 364 11.07 -32.69 13.35
C SER A 364 11.03 -31.93 14.67
N SER A 365 11.93 -32.26 15.59
CA SER A 365 12.15 -31.49 16.82
C SER A 365 13.17 -30.36 16.67
N ILE A 366 13.73 -30.16 15.48
CA ILE A 366 14.62 -29.03 15.18
C ILE A 366 13.76 -27.76 15.09
N SER A 367 14.01 -26.79 15.97
CA SER A 367 13.34 -25.48 15.90
C SER A 367 13.82 -24.72 14.66
N ARG A 368 12.88 -24.19 13.88
CA ARG A 368 13.15 -23.38 12.69
C ARG A 368 12.93 -21.88 12.94
N GLU A 369 12.70 -21.49 14.19
CA GLU A 369 12.42 -20.11 14.55
C GLU A 369 13.64 -19.20 14.29
N ILE A 370 13.35 -18.00 13.81
CA ILE A 370 14.31 -16.91 13.77
C ILE A 370 14.34 -16.31 15.17
N ARG A 371 15.49 -16.40 15.83
CA ARG A 371 15.69 -15.96 17.22
C ARG A 371 16.47 -14.66 17.31
#